data_AF-A0A1I5H9M1-F1
#
_entry.id   AF-A0A1I5H9M1-F1
#
_cell.length_a   1.000
_cell.length_b   1.000
_cell.length_c   1.000
_cell.angle_alpha   90.00
_cell.angle_beta   90.00
_cell.angle_gamma   90.00
#
_symmetry.space_group_name_H-M   'P 1'
#
loop_
_entity.id
_entity.type
_entity.pdbx_description
1 polymer ?
#
loop_
_entity_poly.entity_id
_entity_poly.type
_entity_poly.pdbx_seq_one_letter_code
_entity_poly.pdbx_strand_id
1 'polypeptide(L)'
;MTDLIDDRLPLQPTVFAYLTDPAVRTGVDALLAVRNGQLPPGMNLSELEDYLTARGAAELTRYDWAAMLHLLWEVTWGNGLPSTWRKLSVDEALETECIVRPDDCWENGSFTFCHTHNGYWIYSAVSVTQECTEIAFGVETKSGKSMAKTAFADFTWKDDDDWNSWLVRAPSASPAAADFKLSTLREAVRMARENIEAITS
;
A
#
# COMPACT_ATOMS: atom_id res chain seq x y z
N MET A 1 -5.94 -19.37 0.07
CA MET A 1 -6.90 -18.26 0.21
C MET A 1 -7.34 -18.27 1.66
N THR A 2 -6.81 -17.36 2.46
CA THR A 2 -7.13 -17.29 3.88
C THR A 2 -8.56 -16.77 3.98
N ASP A 3 -9.50 -17.62 4.38
CA ASP A 3 -10.84 -17.16 4.74
C ASP A 3 -10.69 -16.23 5.95
N LEU A 4 -10.72 -14.93 5.69
CA LEU A 4 -10.79 -13.91 6.73
C LEU A 4 -12.20 -14.00 7.33
N ILE A 5 -12.33 -14.79 8.38
CA ILE A 5 -13.61 -15.04 9.09
C ILE A 5 -14.09 -13.77 9.84
N ASP A 6 -13.24 -12.74 10.03
CA ASP A 6 -13.51 -11.66 10.99
C ASP A 6 -13.47 -10.22 10.42
N ASP A 7 -13.56 -10.02 9.10
CA ASP A 7 -13.52 -8.68 8.42
C ASP A 7 -12.34 -7.76 8.84
N ARG A 8 -11.32 -8.35 9.47
CA ARG A 8 -10.16 -7.69 10.06
C ARG A 8 -8.89 -8.14 9.37
N LEU A 9 -7.94 -7.22 9.28
CA LEU A 9 -6.61 -7.53 8.79
C LEU A 9 -5.79 -8.14 9.95
N PRO A 10 -5.13 -9.31 9.77
CA PRO A 10 -4.27 -9.88 10.79
C PRO A 10 -2.96 -9.08 10.86
N LEU A 11 -2.93 -8.08 11.73
CA LEU A 11 -1.77 -7.20 11.91
C LEU A 11 -0.65 -7.90 12.69
N GLN A 12 0.58 -7.76 12.21
CA GLN A 12 1.76 -8.15 12.98
C GLN A 12 1.90 -7.25 14.22
N PRO A 13 2.43 -7.76 15.35
CA PRO A 13 2.55 -6.98 16.58
C PRO A 13 3.32 -5.66 16.43
N THR A 14 4.36 -5.65 15.59
CA THR A 14 5.18 -4.47 15.25
C THR A 14 4.36 -3.37 14.58
N VAL A 15 3.59 -3.72 13.55
CA VAL A 15 2.70 -2.81 12.82
C VAL A 15 1.55 -2.35 13.71
N PHE A 16 0.97 -3.25 14.50
CA PHE A 16 -0.08 -2.88 15.45
C PHE A 16 0.43 -1.85 16.46
N ALA A 17 1.60 -2.07 17.06
CA ALA A 17 2.22 -1.12 17.98
C ALA A 17 2.53 0.21 17.28
N TYR A 18 3.10 0.19 16.08
CA TYR A 18 3.37 1.40 15.28
C TYR A 18 2.11 2.22 14.98
N LEU A 19 0.99 1.55 14.69
CA LEU A 19 -0.28 2.22 14.38
C LEU A 19 -0.99 2.76 15.63
N THR A 20 -0.78 2.18 16.80
CA THR A 20 -1.58 2.46 18.00
C THR A 20 -0.84 3.22 19.10
N ASP A 21 0.49 3.18 19.13
CA ASP A 21 1.32 3.87 20.11
C ASP A 21 2.16 4.98 19.46
N PRO A 22 1.84 6.28 19.74
CA PRO A 22 2.61 7.40 19.20
C PRO A 22 4.08 7.39 19.58
N ALA A 23 4.46 6.90 20.76
CA ALA A 23 5.85 6.85 21.19
C ALA A 23 6.64 5.79 20.41
N VAL A 24 6.04 4.63 20.17
CA VAL A 24 6.62 3.58 19.31
C VAL A 24 6.82 4.14 17.89
N ARG A 25 5.80 4.79 17.33
CA ARG A 25 5.89 5.42 16.01
C ARG A 25 7.03 6.42 15.91
N THR A 26 7.09 7.40 16.82
CA THR A 26 8.17 8.39 16.84
C THR A 26 9.55 7.73 16.98
N GLY A 27 9.68 6.68 17.80
CA GLY A 27 10.93 5.94 17.93
C GLY A 27 11.35 5.22 16.64
N VAL A 28 10.42 4.52 16.00
CA VAL A 28 10.65 3.83 14.73
C VAL A 28 11.02 4.83 13.63
N ASP A 29 10.26 5.92 13.49
CA ASP A 29 10.51 6.97 12.49
C ASP A 29 11.90 7.60 12.69
N ALA A 30 12.27 7.92 13.93
CA ALA A 30 13.57 8.50 14.26
C ALA A 30 14.72 7.52 13.96
N LEU A 31 14.53 6.23 14.28
CA LEU A 31 15.52 5.21 13.99
C LEU A 31 15.69 5.04 12.49
N LEU A 32 14.61 4.95 11.71
CA LEU A 32 14.63 4.74 10.26
C LEU A 32 15.11 5.96 9.47
N ALA A 33 14.97 7.17 10.01
CA ALA A 33 15.52 8.40 9.42
C ALA A 33 17.06 8.39 9.31
N VAL A 34 17.75 7.59 10.12
CA VAL A 34 19.19 7.36 9.96
C VAL A 34 19.41 6.51 8.72
N ARG A 35 20.25 6.98 7.78
CA ARG A 35 20.52 6.25 6.54
C ARG A 35 21.07 4.85 6.86
N ASN A 36 20.61 3.85 6.11
CA ASN A 36 21.09 2.48 6.25
C ASN A 36 22.63 2.41 6.14
N GLY A 37 23.25 1.65 7.04
CA GLY A 37 24.70 1.53 7.16
C GLY A 37 25.41 2.71 7.86
N GLN A 38 24.66 3.70 8.38
CA GLN A 38 25.22 4.80 9.17
C GLN A 38 24.85 4.67 10.65
N LEU A 39 25.72 5.21 11.51
CA LEU A 39 25.45 5.40 12.94
C LEU A 39 25.04 6.86 13.19
N PRO A 40 24.17 7.11 14.18
CA PRO A 40 23.85 8.45 14.63
C PRO A 40 25.13 9.23 15.02
N PRO A 41 25.21 10.52 14.68
CA PRO A 41 26.36 11.33 15.05
C PRO A 41 26.48 11.44 16.57
N GLY A 42 27.70 11.31 17.09
CA GLY A 42 27.99 11.47 18.53
C GLY A 42 27.64 10.28 19.41
N MET A 43 27.23 9.14 18.84
CA MET A 43 26.96 7.90 19.57
C MET A 43 28.19 7.37 20.31
N ASN A 44 28.03 6.99 21.57
CA ASN A 44 29.06 6.28 22.31
C ASN A 44 29.10 4.80 21.96
N LEU A 45 30.29 4.21 21.98
CA LEU A 45 30.45 2.78 21.71
C LEU A 45 29.67 1.90 22.70
N SER A 46 29.48 2.36 23.94
CA SER A 46 28.67 1.66 24.95
C SER A 46 27.18 1.58 24.60
N GLU A 47 26.69 2.42 23.69
CA GLU A 47 25.28 2.48 23.26
C GLU A 47 25.03 1.66 21.99
N LEU A 48 26.10 1.09 21.39
CA LEU A 48 26.03 0.47 20.07
C LEU A 48 25.11 -0.76 20.05
N GLU A 49 25.14 -1.61 21.07
CA GLU A 49 24.31 -2.81 21.14
C GLU A 49 22.82 -2.46 21.23
N ASP A 50 22.47 -1.52 22.11
CA ASP A 50 21.11 -1.04 22.28
C ASP A 50 20.60 -0.40 20.99
N TYR A 51 21.42 0.41 20.33
CA TYR A 51 21.08 1.01 19.04
C TYR A 51 20.85 -0.05 17.95
N LEU A 52 21.75 -1.03 17.80
CA LEU A 52 21.61 -2.06 16.76
C LEU A 52 20.35 -2.90 16.99
N THR A 53 20.06 -3.25 18.25
CA THR A 53 18.81 -3.93 18.62
C THR A 53 17.58 -3.09 18.26
N ALA A 54 17.58 -1.82 18.64
CA ALA A 54 16.48 -0.90 18.37
C ALA A 54 16.28 -0.68 16.86
N ARG A 55 17.36 -0.48 16.11
CA ARG A 55 17.33 -0.35 14.65
C ARG A 55 16.80 -1.62 14.00
N GLY A 56 17.22 -2.80 14.46
CA GLY A 56 16.70 -4.08 13.97
C GLY A 56 15.18 -4.20 14.16
N ALA A 57 14.64 -3.76 15.30
CA ALA A 57 13.19 -3.74 15.54
C ALA A 57 12.45 -2.74 14.63
N ALA A 58 13.05 -1.57 14.39
CA ALA A 58 12.48 -0.58 13.47
C ALA A 58 12.48 -1.11 12.03
N GLU A 59 13.54 -1.78 11.60
CA GLU A 59 13.62 -2.46 10.31
C GLU A 59 12.56 -3.56 10.18
N LEU A 60 12.41 -4.41 11.19
CA LEU A 60 11.36 -5.43 11.19
C LEU A 60 9.97 -4.81 11.01
N THR A 61 9.71 -3.68 11.69
CA THR A 61 8.45 -2.92 11.54
C THR A 61 8.25 -2.46 10.09
N ARG A 62 9.31 -2.00 9.42
CA ARG A 62 9.27 -1.60 8.00
C ARG A 62 8.93 -2.76 7.05
N TYR A 63 9.51 -3.94 7.27
CA TYR A 63 9.18 -5.13 6.49
C TYR A 63 7.75 -5.62 6.76
N ASP A 64 7.33 -5.65 8.03
CA ASP A 64 5.98 -6.04 8.42
C ASP A 64 4.94 -5.05 7.87
N TRP A 65 5.28 -3.76 7.77
CA TRP A 65 4.45 -2.73 7.13
C TRP A 65 4.20 -3.03 5.66
N ALA A 66 5.25 -3.32 4.89
CA ALA A 66 5.13 -3.69 3.48
C ALA A 66 4.33 -4.98 3.29
N ALA A 67 4.54 -5.98 4.17
CA ALA A 67 3.76 -7.22 4.16
C ALA A 67 2.27 -6.97 4.46
N MET A 68 1.97 -6.08 5.40
CA MET A 68 0.61 -5.67 5.74
C MET A 68 -0.07 -4.97 4.56
N LEU A 69 0.62 -4.02 3.89
CA LEU A 69 0.09 -3.34 2.71
C LEU A 69 -0.13 -4.32 1.54
N HIS A 70 0.80 -5.24 1.29
CA HIS A 70 0.60 -6.29 0.29
C HIS A 70 -0.61 -7.17 0.64
N LEU A 71 -0.78 -7.56 1.91
CA LEU A 71 -1.94 -8.34 2.33
C LEU A 71 -3.24 -7.56 2.11
N LEU A 72 -3.27 -6.27 2.49
CA LEU A 72 -4.41 -5.38 2.25
C LEU A 72 -4.73 -5.28 0.75
N TRP A 73 -3.71 -5.16 -0.09
CA TRP A 73 -3.84 -5.17 -1.54
C TRP A 73 -4.37 -6.51 -2.06
N GLU A 74 -3.88 -7.64 -1.55
CA GLU A 74 -4.30 -8.97 -1.97
C GLU A 74 -5.78 -9.22 -1.66
N VAL A 75 -6.24 -8.83 -0.47
CA VAL A 75 -7.63 -9.06 -0.04
C VAL A 75 -8.62 -8.07 -0.67
N THR A 76 -8.13 -6.93 -1.18
CA THR A 76 -8.93 -5.93 -1.91
C THR A 76 -8.84 -6.16 -3.41
N TRP A 77 -7.69 -5.85 -4.03
CA TRP A 77 -7.41 -5.93 -5.48
C TRP A 77 -7.01 -7.31 -5.99
N GLY A 78 -6.16 -8.04 -5.27
CA GLY A 78 -5.75 -9.44 -5.52
C GLY A 78 -5.94 -10.01 -6.93
N ASN A 79 -6.56 -11.20 -7.02
CA ASN A 79 -6.83 -11.91 -8.27
C ASN A 79 -8.17 -11.53 -8.91
N GLY A 80 -8.80 -10.43 -8.48
CA GLY A 80 -10.15 -10.13 -8.96
C GLY A 80 -10.20 -9.22 -10.17
N LEU A 81 -9.06 -8.83 -10.74
CA LEU A 81 -9.08 -8.31 -12.10
C LEU A 81 -9.44 -9.43 -13.10
N PRO A 82 -10.13 -9.12 -14.20
CA PRO A 82 -10.47 -10.11 -15.21
C PRO A 82 -9.25 -10.84 -15.75
N SER A 83 -9.41 -12.10 -16.15
CA SER A 83 -8.31 -12.96 -16.64
C SER A 83 -7.65 -12.46 -17.93
N THR A 84 -8.27 -11.50 -18.62
CA THR A 84 -7.70 -10.78 -19.76
C THR A 84 -6.52 -9.90 -19.35
N TRP A 85 -6.47 -9.46 -18.09
CA TRP A 85 -5.38 -8.69 -17.51
C TRP A 85 -4.26 -9.59 -17.01
N ARG A 86 -3.07 -9.38 -17.54
CA ARG A 86 -1.87 -10.10 -17.11
C ARG A 86 -1.25 -9.39 -15.91
N LYS A 87 -1.15 -10.11 -14.79
CA LYS A 87 -0.35 -9.71 -13.63
C LYS A 87 1.14 -9.73 -13.99
N LEU A 88 1.86 -8.66 -13.65
CA LEU A 88 3.32 -8.63 -13.84
C LEU A 88 4.03 -9.64 -12.93
N SER A 89 5.19 -10.13 -13.37
CA SER A 89 6.13 -10.82 -12.50
C SER A 89 6.75 -9.83 -11.49
N VAL A 90 7.45 -10.34 -10.46
CA VAL A 90 8.16 -9.49 -9.51
C VAL A 90 9.26 -8.69 -10.22
N ASP A 91 10.03 -9.32 -11.10
CA ASP A 91 11.11 -8.65 -11.84
C ASP A 91 10.55 -7.54 -12.73
N GLU A 92 9.45 -7.79 -13.44
CA GLU A 92 8.76 -6.78 -14.25
C GLU A 92 8.24 -5.63 -13.37
N ALA A 93 7.64 -5.94 -12.21
CA ALA A 93 7.14 -4.91 -11.30
C ALA A 93 8.27 -4.02 -10.77
N LEU A 94 9.44 -4.59 -10.47
CA LEU A 94 10.63 -3.87 -9.97
C LEU A 94 11.29 -2.96 -11.02
N GLU A 95 11.04 -3.21 -12.30
CA GLU A 95 11.50 -2.40 -13.44
C GLU A 95 10.49 -1.30 -13.82
N THR A 96 9.37 -1.22 -13.11
CA THR A 96 8.27 -0.26 -13.37
C THR A 96 8.05 0.65 -12.16
N GLU A 97 7.03 1.50 -12.23
CA GLU A 97 6.62 2.40 -11.15
C GLU A 97 5.79 1.70 -10.05
N CYS A 98 5.68 0.37 -10.07
CA CYS A 98 4.99 -0.35 -9.00
C CYS A 98 5.77 -0.22 -7.67
N ILE A 99 5.06 0.11 -6.59
CA ILE A 99 5.62 0.25 -5.24
C ILE A 99 5.51 -1.11 -4.53
N VAL A 100 6.59 -1.89 -4.59
CA VAL A 100 6.63 -3.28 -4.07
C VAL A 100 7.79 -3.55 -3.12
N ARG A 101 8.78 -2.64 -3.02
CA ARG A 101 9.91 -2.81 -2.09
C ARG A 101 9.53 -2.28 -0.71
N PRO A 102 10.07 -2.85 0.39
CA PRO A 102 9.79 -2.37 1.74
C PRO A 102 10.08 -0.89 1.96
N ASP A 103 11.22 -0.41 1.44
CA ASP A 103 11.63 0.99 1.54
C ASP A 103 10.63 1.91 0.82
N ASP A 104 10.28 1.57 -0.42
CA ASP A 104 9.30 2.34 -1.20
C ASP A 104 7.91 2.31 -0.51
N CYS A 105 7.49 1.15 0.02
CA CYS A 105 6.21 1.03 0.74
C CYS A 105 6.17 1.87 2.02
N TRP A 106 7.30 1.99 2.70
CA TRP A 106 7.44 2.79 3.91
C TRP A 106 7.40 4.28 3.60
N GLU A 107 8.21 4.73 2.65
CA GLU A 107 8.32 6.14 2.28
C GLU A 107 7.01 6.69 1.71
N ASN A 108 6.31 5.88 0.89
CA ASN A 108 5.06 6.29 0.27
C ASN A 108 3.81 5.96 1.12
N GLY A 109 3.96 5.13 2.15
CA GLY A 109 2.81 4.63 2.93
C GLY A 109 1.82 3.81 2.10
N SER A 110 2.27 3.24 0.97
CA SER A 110 1.40 2.61 -0.02
C SER A 110 2.04 1.38 -0.65
N PHE A 111 1.21 0.48 -1.15
CA PHE A 111 1.61 -0.61 -2.04
C PHE A 111 0.86 -0.48 -3.35
N THR A 112 1.59 -0.50 -4.47
CA THR A 112 1.04 -0.35 -5.81
C THR A 112 1.51 -1.52 -6.68
N PHE A 113 0.56 -2.19 -7.34
CA PHE A 113 0.87 -3.27 -8.26
C PHE A 113 0.16 -3.11 -9.58
N CYS A 114 0.82 -3.56 -10.64
CA CYS A 114 0.43 -3.25 -12.00
C CYS A 114 -0.01 -4.50 -12.78
N HIS A 115 -0.99 -4.31 -13.66
CA HIS A 115 -1.49 -5.30 -14.61
C HIS A 115 -1.49 -4.74 -16.02
N THR A 116 -1.35 -5.59 -17.03
CA THR A 116 -1.28 -5.16 -18.43
C THR A 116 -2.27 -5.90 -19.31
N HIS A 117 -2.86 -5.19 -20.27
CA HIS A 117 -3.77 -5.75 -21.27
C HIS A 117 -3.75 -4.90 -22.55
N ASN A 118 -3.49 -5.49 -23.72
CA ASN A 118 -3.62 -4.82 -25.03
C ASN A 118 -3.02 -3.39 -25.16
N GLY A 119 -1.88 -3.14 -24.51
CA GLY A 119 -1.24 -1.82 -24.54
C GLY A 119 -1.72 -0.83 -23.48
N TYR A 120 -2.55 -1.29 -22.55
CA TYR A 120 -2.96 -0.58 -21.34
C TYR A 120 -2.28 -1.14 -20.10
N TRP A 121 -2.16 -0.28 -19.10
CA TRP A 121 -1.68 -0.55 -17.76
C TRP A 121 -2.76 -0.18 -16.77
N ILE A 122 -2.94 -1.02 -15.76
CA ILE A 122 -3.70 -0.70 -14.57
C ILE A 122 -2.74 -0.70 -13.40
N TYR A 123 -2.69 0.42 -12.70
CA TYR A 123 -2.04 0.58 -11.42
C TYR A 123 -3.12 0.44 -10.36
N SER A 124 -2.97 -0.52 -9.45
CA SER A 124 -3.89 -0.73 -8.34
C SER A 124 -3.12 -0.55 -7.05
N ALA A 125 -3.64 0.28 -6.16
CA ALA A 125 -2.93 0.71 -4.97
C ALA A 125 -3.79 0.57 -3.72
N VAL A 126 -3.11 0.38 -2.61
CA VAL A 126 -3.64 0.60 -1.26
C VAL A 126 -2.68 1.50 -0.51
N SER A 127 -3.19 2.38 0.33
CA SER A 127 -2.38 3.26 1.18
C SER A 127 -2.93 3.27 2.60
N VAL A 128 -2.03 3.44 3.58
CA VAL A 128 -2.39 3.64 4.97
C VAL A 128 -1.62 4.85 5.47
N THR A 129 -2.36 5.89 5.82
CA THR A 129 -1.83 7.12 6.41
C THR A 129 -2.30 7.25 7.86
N GLN A 130 -1.90 8.31 8.55
CA GLN A 130 -2.43 8.62 9.88
C GLN A 130 -3.93 8.99 9.84
N GLU A 131 -4.43 9.45 8.69
CA GLU A 131 -5.78 9.99 8.55
C GLU A 131 -6.75 9.00 7.93
N CYS A 132 -6.27 8.14 7.02
CA CYS A 132 -7.11 7.23 6.26
C CYS A 132 -6.36 6.03 5.72
N THR A 133 -7.13 4.95 5.54
CA THR A 133 -6.78 3.83 4.67
C THR A 133 -7.49 4.04 3.35
N GLU A 134 -6.78 3.96 2.23
CA GLU A 134 -7.34 4.20 0.91
C GLU A 134 -7.08 3.01 -0.01
N ILE A 135 -7.96 2.86 -1.00
CA ILE A 135 -7.74 2.04 -2.18
C ILE A 135 -7.81 2.97 -3.40
N ALA A 136 -6.94 2.74 -4.37
CA ALA A 136 -6.94 3.54 -5.59
C ALA A 136 -6.62 2.70 -6.81
N PHE A 137 -7.00 3.18 -7.98
CA PHE A 137 -6.51 2.65 -9.23
C PHE A 137 -6.41 3.72 -10.31
N GLY A 138 -5.49 3.51 -11.25
CA GLY A 138 -5.29 4.34 -12.43
C GLY A 138 -5.21 3.44 -13.66
N VAL A 139 -5.74 3.93 -14.79
CA VAL A 139 -5.66 3.23 -16.08
C VAL A 139 -4.93 4.12 -17.06
N GLU A 140 -3.89 3.59 -17.69
CA GLU A 140 -3.04 4.33 -18.60
C GLU A 140 -2.77 3.55 -19.88
N THR A 141 -2.49 4.26 -20.97
CA THR A 141 -1.87 3.64 -22.14
C THR A 141 -0.38 3.39 -21.87
N LYS A 142 0.26 2.53 -22.66
CA LYS A 142 1.73 2.36 -22.69
C LYS A 142 2.53 3.65 -22.88
N SER A 143 1.91 4.73 -23.34
CA SER A 143 2.54 6.05 -23.49
C SER A 143 2.36 6.94 -22.27
N GLY A 144 1.85 6.42 -21.14
CA GLY A 144 1.59 7.18 -19.91
C GLY A 144 0.37 8.10 -19.99
N LYS A 145 -0.54 7.89 -20.96
CA LYS A 145 -1.74 8.72 -21.07
C LYS A 145 -2.84 8.11 -20.20
N SER A 146 -3.28 8.85 -19.17
CA SER A 146 -4.41 8.45 -18.34
C SER A 146 -5.72 8.38 -19.14
N MET A 147 -6.47 7.30 -18.94
CA MET A 147 -7.59 6.89 -19.80
C MET A 147 -8.98 7.13 -19.19
N ALA A 148 -9.09 7.52 -17.92
CA ALA A 148 -10.39 7.64 -17.25
C ALA A 148 -10.74 9.10 -16.92
N LYS A 149 -11.84 9.62 -17.48
CA LYS A 149 -12.41 10.95 -17.13
C LYS A 149 -13.90 10.91 -16.78
N THR A 150 -14.51 9.74 -16.83
CA THR A 150 -15.92 9.53 -16.46
C THR A 150 -16.01 9.03 -15.03
N ALA A 151 -16.92 9.62 -14.24
CA ALA A 151 -17.19 9.25 -12.86
C ALA A 151 -17.33 7.73 -12.67
N PHE A 152 -16.77 7.22 -11.58
CA PHE A 152 -16.61 5.79 -11.38
C PHE A 152 -17.15 5.33 -10.01
N ALA A 153 -18.43 4.98 -9.96
CA ALA A 153 -19.12 4.56 -8.74
C ALA A 153 -18.82 5.50 -7.55
N ASP A 154 -18.34 4.97 -6.43
CA ASP A 154 -17.99 5.72 -5.22
C ASP A 154 -16.57 6.30 -5.24
N PHE A 155 -15.79 6.06 -6.30
CA PHE A 155 -14.44 6.58 -6.38
C PHE A 155 -14.46 8.07 -6.72
N THR A 156 -13.62 8.82 -6.02
CA THR A 156 -13.36 10.23 -6.32
C THR A 156 -12.13 10.32 -7.21
N TRP A 157 -12.22 11.11 -8.28
CA TRP A 157 -11.07 11.40 -9.13
C TRP A 157 -10.08 12.29 -8.38
N LYS A 158 -8.82 11.91 -8.40
CA LYS A 158 -7.68 12.70 -7.92
C LYS A 158 -6.76 12.97 -9.10
N ASP A 159 -6.66 14.24 -9.45
CA ASP A 159 -5.65 14.78 -10.35
C ASP A 159 -4.63 15.47 -9.46
N ASP A 160 -3.53 14.78 -9.18
CA ASP A 160 -2.34 15.41 -8.62
C ASP A 160 -1.20 15.30 -9.63
N ASP A 161 -0.20 16.20 -9.51
CA ASP A 161 0.93 16.27 -10.44
C ASP A 161 1.77 14.97 -10.45
N ASP A 162 1.53 14.06 -9.50
CA ASP A 162 2.26 12.81 -9.32
C ASP A 162 1.55 11.62 -9.97
N TRP A 163 0.23 11.48 -9.80
CA TRP A 163 -0.55 10.35 -10.29
C TRP A 163 -2.06 10.62 -10.44
N ASN A 164 -2.55 10.45 -11.67
CA ASN A 164 -3.96 10.56 -12.01
C ASN A 164 -4.72 9.25 -11.68
N SER A 165 -5.57 9.30 -10.65
CA SER A 165 -6.21 8.09 -10.11
C SER A 165 -7.64 8.29 -9.64
N TRP A 166 -8.37 7.18 -9.57
CA TRP A 166 -9.62 7.05 -8.84
C TRP A 166 -9.30 6.50 -7.45
N LEU A 167 -9.82 7.12 -6.38
CA LEU A 167 -9.65 6.61 -5.02
C LEU A 167 -10.94 6.52 -4.21
N VAL A 168 -10.97 5.57 -3.27
CA VAL A 168 -11.96 5.47 -2.20
C VAL A 168 -11.22 5.45 -0.87
N ARG A 169 -11.72 6.23 0.09
CA ARG A 169 -11.22 6.28 1.45
C ARG A 169 -12.09 5.41 2.35
N ALA A 170 -11.46 4.59 3.18
CA ALA A 170 -12.16 3.96 4.29
C ALA A 170 -12.67 5.04 5.26
N PRO A 171 -13.86 4.89 5.85
CA PRO A 171 -14.38 5.82 6.85
C PRO A 171 -13.52 5.87 8.13
N SER A 172 -12.87 4.75 8.50
CA SER A 172 -11.99 4.66 9.66
C SER A 172 -10.53 4.78 9.23
N ALA A 173 -9.75 5.57 9.98
CA ALA A 173 -8.42 5.98 9.59
C ALA A 173 -7.41 4.82 9.46
N SER A 174 -7.48 3.85 10.39
CA SER A 174 -6.43 2.87 10.60
C SER A 174 -6.95 1.44 10.52
N PRO A 175 -6.21 0.50 9.88
CA PRO A 175 -6.50 -0.93 9.92
C PRO A 175 -6.45 -1.53 11.33
N ALA A 176 -5.84 -0.84 12.30
CA ALA A 176 -5.80 -1.24 13.70
C ALA A 176 -7.06 -0.81 14.49
N ALA A 177 -7.89 0.07 13.92
CA ALA A 177 -9.08 0.57 14.59
C ALA A 177 -10.15 -0.53 14.69
N ALA A 178 -10.82 -0.64 15.84
CA ALA A 178 -11.79 -1.70 16.10
C ALA A 178 -13.02 -1.66 15.17
N ASP A 179 -13.31 -0.48 14.63
CA ASP A 179 -14.39 -0.17 13.72
C ASP A 179 -13.99 -0.25 12.23
N PHE A 180 -12.71 -0.52 11.92
CA PHE A 180 -12.27 -0.71 10.54
C PHE A 180 -12.99 -1.89 9.88
N LYS A 181 -13.54 -1.66 8.68
CA LYS A 181 -14.32 -2.63 7.90
C LYS A 181 -13.68 -2.90 6.54
N LEU A 182 -13.00 -4.04 6.42
CA LEU A 182 -12.38 -4.45 5.16
C LEU A 182 -13.44 -4.66 4.06
N SER A 183 -14.61 -5.14 4.42
CA SER A 183 -15.77 -5.35 3.55
C SER A 183 -16.16 -4.10 2.75
N THR A 184 -16.03 -2.91 3.34
CA THR A 184 -16.34 -1.63 2.65
C THR A 184 -15.38 -1.41 1.48
N LEU A 185 -14.09 -1.66 1.68
CA LEU A 185 -13.08 -1.54 0.63
C LEU A 185 -13.25 -2.61 -0.45
N ARG A 186 -13.57 -3.86 -0.05
CA ARG A 186 -13.80 -4.96 -0.99
C ARG A 186 -14.99 -4.69 -1.90
N GLU A 187 -16.06 -4.11 -1.38
CA GLU A 187 -17.24 -3.78 -2.17
C GLU A 187 -16.95 -2.68 -3.19
N ALA A 188 -16.22 -1.63 -2.80
CA ALA A 188 -15.76 -0.60 -3.72
C ALA A 188 -14.88 -1.20 -4.85
N VAL A 189 -13.91 -2.07 -4.52
CA VAL A 189 -13.10 -2.76 -5.54
C VAL A 189 -13.95 -3.65 -6.46
N ARG A 190 -14.96 -4.35 -5.92
CA ARG A 190 -15.86 -5.19 -6.72
C ARG A 190 -16.56 -4.36 -7.80
N MET A 191 -17.15 -3.22 -7.41
CA MET A 191 -17.78 -2.30 -8.35
C MET A 191 -16.78 -1.72 -9.35
N ALA A 192 -15.54 -1.49 -8.91
CA ALA A 192 -14.52 -0.97 -9.79
C ALA A 192 -14.15 -1.93 -10.93
N ARG A 193 -14.00 -3.21 -10.61
CA ARG A 193 -13.64 -4.26 -11.58
C ARG A 193 -14.66 -4.42 -12.70
N GLU A 194 -15.95 -4.34 -12.38
CA GLU A 194 -17.04 -4.47 -13.35
C GLU A 194 -16.98 -3.39 -14.44
N ASN A 195 -16.43 -2.22 -14.11
CA ASN A 195 -16.35 -1.09 -15.03
C ASN A 195 -14.98 -0.97 -15.71
N ILE A 196 -13.93 -1.61 -15.18
CA ILE A 196 -12.58 -1.62 -15.78
C ILE A 196 -12.58 -2.27 -17.18
N GLU A 197 -13.35 -3.35 -17.39
CA GLU A 197 -13.44 -4.00 -18.71
C GLU A 197 -14.02 -3.06 -19.78
N ALA A 198 -14.96 -2.20 -19.39
CA ALA A 198 -15.59 -1.23 -20.29
C ALA A 198 -14.62 -0.11 -20.73
N ILE A 199 -13.56 0.15 -19.97
CA ILE A 199 -12.55 1.18 -20.30
C ILE A 199 -11.61 0.68 -21.42
N THR A 200 -11.39 -0.63 -21.51
CA THR A 200 -10.43 -1.23 -22.45
C THR A 200 -11.04 -2.00 -23.61
N SER A 201 -12.38 -2.01 -23.70
CA SER A 201 -13.15 -2.57 -24.83
C SER A 201 -13.27 -1.55 -25.96
#